data_AF-A0A0H4C6B8-F1
#
_entry.id   AF-A0A0H4C6B8-F1
#
_cell.length_a   1.000
_cell.length_b   1.000
_cell.length_c   1.000
_cell.angle_alpha   90.00
_cell.angle_beta   90.00
_cell.angle_gamma   90.00
#
_symmetry.space_group_name_H-M   'P 1'
#
loop_
_entity.id
_entity.type
_entity.pdbx_description
1 polymer ?
#
loop_
_entity_poly.entity_id
_entity_poly.type
_entity_poly.pdbx_seq_one_letter_code
_entity_poly.pdbx_strand_id
1 'polypeptide(L)'
;MRLSSRFAALAGAALTVAALVGSTPASAGAVPDQAGDGGHNAHGQWQRASEYLNLHQCVYFPLVPAGAQRFTTLVPSRDGRFATGTNISNTPNSTPSCGRGDGNFLPIPVLSGVKALPLT
;
A
#
# COMPACT_ATOMS: atom_id res chain seq x y z
N MET A 1 70.45 1.51 -29.49
CA MET A 1 69.58 2.33 -30.37
C MET A 1 68.21 2.42 -29.73
N ARG A 2 67.79 3.63 -29.36
CA ARG A 2 66.42 3.95 -28.95
C ARG A 2 65.58 4.13 -30.21
N LEU A 3 64.37 3.58 -30.27
CA LEU A 3 63.35 4.09 -31.18
C LEU A 3 61.99 4.10 -30.46
N SER A 4 61.50 5.32 -30.30
CA SER A 4 60.28 5.73 -29.64
C SER A 4 59.13 5.64 -30.64
N SER A 5 57.98 5.08 -30.24
CA SER A 5 56.72 5.23 -30.98
C SER A 5 55.63 5.64 -30.01
N ARG A 6 55.23 6.90 -30.09
CA ARG A 6 54.07 7.47 -29.40
C ARG A 6 52.83 7.18 -30.24
N PHE A 7 51.80 6.59 -29.64
CA PHE A 7 50.43 6.69 -30.13
C PHE A 7 49.58 7.34 -29.05
N ALA A 8 48.91 8.42 -29.43
CA ALA A 8 47.99 9.20 -28.60
C ALA A 8 46.55 9.00 -29.09
N ALA A 9 45.61 9.35 -28.21
CA ALA A 9 44.16 9.45 -28.39
C ALA A 9 43.39 8.13 -28.19
N LEU A 10 42.21 8.07 -27.56
CA LEU A 10 41.19 9.08 -27.30
C LEU A 10 40.66 9.01 -25.85
N ALA A 11 40.26 10.18 -25.34
CA ALA A 11 39.49 10.36 -24.13
C ALA A 11 38.06 9.83 -24.29
N GLY A 12 37.69 8.83 -23.48
CA GLY A 12 36.31 8.43 -23.27
C GLY A 12 35.83 8.99 -21.93
N ALA A 13 35.17 10.14 -21.96
CA ALA A 13 34.47 10.66 -20.79
C ALA A 13 33.20 9.83 -20.57
N ALA A 14 33.25 8.87 -19.65
CA ALA A 14 32.05 8.20 -19.17
C ALA A 14 31.39 9.11 -18.12
N LEU A 15 30.32 9.82 -18.51
CA LEU A 15 29.39 10.43 -17.58
C LEU A 15 28.68 9.30 -16.80
N THR A 16 29.09 9.03 -15.57
CA THR A 16 28.28 8.25 -14.64
C THR A 16 27.20 9.16 -14.05
N VAL A 17 25.97 9.06 -14.58
CA VAL A 17 24.78 9.64 -13.95
C VAL A 17 24.51 8.87 -12.66
N ALA A 18 24.57 9.57 -11.54
CA ALA A 18 24.16 9.07 -10.25
C ALA A 18 22.65 8.85 -10.22
N ALA A 19 22.21 7.66 -9.83
CA ALA A 19 20.89 7.45 -9.25
C ALA A 19 21.06 6.65 -7.97
N LEU A 20 21.04 7.36 -6.84
CA LEU A 20 20.90 6.80 -5.50
C LEU A 20 19.55 6.09 -5.43
N VAL A 21 19.51 4.80 -5.75
CA VAL A 21 18.36 3.97 -5.40
C VAL A 21 18.49 3.69 -3.91
N GLY A 22 17.98 4.63 -3.11
CA GLY A 22 17.72 4.40 -1.70
C GLY A 22 16.70 3.28 -1.58
N SER A 23 17.17 2.07 -1.30
CA SER A 23 16.35 0.94 -0.90
C SER A 23 15.86 1.18 0.53
N THR A 24 14.82 1.99 0.69
CA THR A 24 14.03 1.94 1.92
C THR A 24 13.21 0.64 1.87
N PRO A 25 13.35 -0.28 2.84
CA PRO A 25 12.35 -1.31 3.00
C PRO A 25 11.03 -0.58 3.25
N ALA A 26 10.00 -0.92 2.47
CA ALA A 26 8.64 -0.52 2.79
C ALA A 26 8.34 -1.12 4.17
N SER A 27 8.51 -0.31 5.21
CA SER A 27 8.00 -0.60 6.53
C SER A 27 6.53 -0.89 6.34
N ALA A 28 6.14 -2.14 6.58
CA ALA A 28 4.75 -2.48 6.84
C ALA A 28 4.31 -1.51 7.94
N GLY A 29 3.58 -0.46 7.55
CA GLY A 29 2.97 0.44 8.49
C GLY A 29 2.09 -0.46 9.35
N ALA A 30 2.47 -0.65 10.61
CA ALA A 30 1.58 -1.20 11.60
C ALA A 30 0.34 -0.32 11.54
N VAL A 31 -0.76 -0.86 11.02
CA VAL A 31 -2.06 -0.21 11.15
C VAL A 31 -2.29 -0.19 12.65
N PRO A 32 -2.34 0.99 13.31
CA PRO A 32 -2.67 1.00 14.71
C PRO A 32 -4.07 0.39 14.82
N ASP A 33 -4.18 -0.73 15.52
CA ASP A 33 -5.44 -1.24 16.05
C ASP A 33 -5.95 -0.22 17.09
N GLN A 34 -6.33 0.98 16.65
CA GLN A 34 -7.11 1.93 17.42
C GLN A 34 -8.57 1.65 17.10
N ALA A 35 -9.07 0.51 17.59
CA ALA A 35 -10.46 0.43 17.96
C ALA A 35 -10.63 1.47 19.09
N GLY A 36 -11.21 2.62 18.77
CA GLY A 36 -11.42 3.67 19.75
C GLY A 36 -12.23 3.12 20.92
N ASP A 37 -11.63 3.10 22.12
CA ASP A 37 -12.36 2.84 23.35
C ASP A 37 -13.43 3.93 23.49
N GLY A 38 -14.66 3.58 23.14
CA GLY A 38 -15.81 4.48 23.22
C GLY A 38 -15.96 4.94 24.67
N GLY A 39 -15.49 6.16 24.95
CA GLY A 39 -15.68 6.79 26.25
C GLY A 39 -17.17 6.99 26.50
N HIS A 40 -17.63 6.59 27.69
CA HIS A 40 -18.98 6.93 28.11
C HIS A 40 -18.96 8.36 28.66
N ASN A 41 -19.83 9.24 28.16
CA ASN A 41 -20.05 10.54 28.82
C ASN A 41 -20.75 10.31 30.18
N ALA A 42 -20.77 11.33 31.05
CA ALA A 42 -21.38 11.28 32.38
C ALA A 42 -22.88 10.88 32.40
N HIS A 43 -23.51 10.86 31.22
CA HIS A 43 -24.88 10.40 30.99
C HIS A 43 -24.99 8.94 30.50
N GLY A 44 -23.89 8.17 30.52
CA GLY A 44 -23.86 6.77 30.11
C GLY A 44 -24.09 6.52 28.62
N GLN A 45 -23.87 7.52 27.76
CA GLN A 45 -23.96 7.31 26.30
C GLN A 45 -22.61 6.97 25.70
N TRP A 46 -22.63 6.16 24.65
CA TRP A 46 -21.43 5.91 23.86
C TRP A 46 -21.10 7.17 23.08
N GLN A 47 -20.05 7.89 23.50
CA GLN A 47 -19.50 8.94 22.65
C GLN A 47 -18.84 8.26 21.46
N ARG A 48 -19.26 8.63 20.25
CA ARG A 48 -18.57 8.17 19.05
C ARG A 48 -17.18 8.79 19.07
N ALA A 49 -16.17 7.97 19.30
CA ALA A 49 -14.77 8.39 19.25
C ALA A 49 -14.30 8.67 17.80
N SER A 50 -15.14 8.37 16.81
CA SER A 50 -14.79 8.44 15.39
C SER A 50 -15.98 8.76 14.50
N GLU A 51 -15.73 9.60 13.50
CA GLU A 51 -16.74 10.13 12.58
C GLU A 51 -17.00 9.27 11.35
N TYR A 52 -16.02 8.45 10.93
CA TYR A 52 -16.08 7.70 9.68
C TYR A 52 -15.73 6.23 9.85
N LEU A 53 -16.50 5.37 9.19
CA LEU A 53 -16.06 4.05 8.75
C LEU A 53 -15.48 4.20 7.34
N ASN A 54 -14.18 4.09 7.22
CA ASN A 54 -13.52 4.06 5.92
C ASN A 54 -13.55 2.61 5.42
N LEU A 55 -14.45 2.31 4.49
CA LEU A 55 -14.58 0.99 3.90
C LEU A 55 -13.70 0.89 2.65
N HIS A 56 -12.61 0.13 2.75
CA HIS A 56 -11.69 -0.13 1.64
C HIS A 56 -12.10 -1.43 0.93
N GLN A 57 -12.37 -1.34 -0.36
CA GLN A 57 -12.63 -2.46 -1.24
C GLN A 57 -11.39 -2.78 -2.07
N CYS A 58 -10.89 -4.00 -1.94
CA CYS A 58 -9.73 -4.48 -2.69
C CYS A 58 -10.11 -5.68 -3.55
N VAL A 59 -9.99 -5.50 -4.86
CA VAL A 59 -10.32 -6.52 -5.87
C VAL A 59 -9.05 -7.21 -6.34
N TYR A 60 -9.06 -8.53 -6.38
CA TYR A 60 -7.92 -9.36 -6.79
C TYR A 60 -8.24 -10.20 -8.02
N PHE A 61 -7.25 -10.29 -8.93
CA PHE A 61 -7.34 -11.04 -10.17
C PHE A 61 -6.33 -12.18 -10.20
N PRO A 62 -6.70 -13.37 -10.70
CA PRO A 62 -5.78 -14.50 -10.82
C PRO A 62 -4.79 -14.31 -11.97
N LEU A 63 -3.51 -14.64 -11.75
CA LEU A 63 -2.45 -14.56 -12.75
C LEU A 63 -2.27 -15.84 -13.56
N VAL A 64 -2.65 -16.99 -12.99
CA VAL A 64 -2.54 -18.30 -13.64
C VAL A 64 -3.87 -18.68 -14.29
N PRO A 65 -3.89 -19.14 -15.56
CA PRO A 65 -5.14 -19.43 -16.24
C PRO A 65 -5.69 -20.80 -15.83
N ALA A 66 -6.85 -20.78 -15.15
CA ALA A 66 -8.06 -21.59 -15.39
C ALA A 66 -8.86 -21.76 -14.08
N GLY A 67 -10.07 -21.19 -14.02
CA GLY A 67 -11.06 -21.47 -12.96
C GLY A 67 -11.03 -20.59 -11.71
N ALA A 68 -9.95 -19.85 -11.47
CA ALA A 68 -9.92 -18.89 -10.36
C ALA A 68 -10.85 -17.71 -10.65
N GLN A 69 -11.76 -17.43 -9.72
CA GLN A 69 -12.65 -16.28 -9.81
C GLN A 69 -11.97 -15.06 -9.20
N ARG A 70 -12.27 -13.88 -9.76
CA ARG A 70 -11.96 -12.63 -9.08
C ARG A 70 -12.64 -12.63 -7.72
N PHE A 71 -12.00 -12.07 -6.72
CA PHE A 71 -12.63 -11.88 -5.41
C PHE A 71 -12.34 -10.50 -4.87
N THR A 72 -13.13 -10.13 -3.87
CA THR A 72 -13.10 -8.83 -3.24
C THR A 72 -12.96 -9.01 -1.75
N THR A 73 -12.09 -8.20 -1.14
CA THR A 73 -11.96 -8.10 0.31
C THR A 73 -12.41 -6.71 0.75
N LEU A 74 -13.02 -6.67 1.94
CA LEU A 74 -13.57 -5.45 2.53
C LEU A 74 -13.12 -5.27 3.98
N VAL A 75 -12.75 -6.36 4.66
CA VAL A 75 -12.38 -6.35 6.08
C VAL A 75 -10.87 -6.53 6.23
N PRO A 76 -10.27 -5.94 7.28
CA PRO A 76 -8.87 -6.13 7.56
C PRO A 76 -8.56 -7.62 7.77
N SER A 77 -7.40 -8.05 7.27
CA SER A 77 -6.92 -9.41 7.44
C SER A 77 -5.54 -9.39 8.09
N ARG A 78 -5.33 -10.29 9.06
CA ARG A 78 -4.01 -10.47 9.72
C ARG A 78 -2.98 -11.15 8.82
N ASP A 79 -3.43 -11.79 7.73
CA ASP A 79 -2.59 -12.42 6.72
C ASP A 79 -1.76 -11.38 5.92
N GLY A 80 -2.23 -10.14 5.84
CA GLY A 80 -1.53 -9.05 5.12
C GLY A 80 -1.58 -9.17 3.60
N ARG A 81 -1.52 -10.38 3.04
CA ARG A 81 -1.57 -10.65 1.58
C ARG A 81 -2.82 -10.07 0.93
N PHE A 82 -3.98 -10.30 1.54
CA PHE A 82 -5.28 -9.83 1.06
C PHE A 82 -5.92 -8.83 2.03
N ALA A 83 -5.11 -8.07 2.76
CA ALA A 83 -5.61 -7.08 3.72
C ALA A 83 -6.28 -5.89 3.02
N THR A 84 -7.19 -5.24 3.74
CA THR A 84 -7.75 -3.93 3.39
C THR A 84 -7.39 -2.92 4.47
N GLY A 85 -7.32 -1.64 4.09
CA GLY A 85 -7.15 -0.52 5.03
C GLY A 85 -8.43 -0.12 5.77
N THR A 86 -9.45 -0.99 5.81
CA THR A 86 -10.73 -0.65 6.44
C THR A 86 -10.53 -0.30 7.90
N ASN A 87 -10.98 0.90 8.29
CA ASN A 87 -10.77 1.42 9.63
C ASN A 87 -11.92 2.32 10.09
N ILE A 88 -11.89 2.63 11.38
CA ILE A 88 -12.72 3.66 11.98
C ILE A 88 -11.78 4.83 12.32
N SER A 89 -12.12 6.06 11.92
CA SER A 89 -11.29 7.23 12.22
C SER A 89 -12.08 8.54 12.16
N ASN A 90 -11.45 9.64 12.57
CA ASN A 90 -11.99 11.01 12.43
C ASN A 90 -11.68 11.64 11.06
N THR A 91 -11.18 10.88 10.09
CA THR A 91 -10.78 11.43 8.79
C THR A 91 -11.31 10.55 7.66
N PRO A 92 -11.95 11.12 6.63
CA PRO A 92 -12.37 10.36 5.48
C PRO A 92 -11.14 9.96 4.65
N ASN A 93 -10.96 8.66 4.40
CA ASN A 93 -9.95 8.16 3.50
C ASN A 93 -10.39 8.36 2.04
N SER A 94 -9.46 8.79 1.18
CA SER A 94 -9.72 9.04 -0.24
C SER A 94 -9.03 8.04 -1.19
N THR A 95 -8.09 7.25 -0.69
CA THR A 95 -7.35 6.26 -1.47
C THR A 95 -7.52 4.85 -0.91
N PRO A 96 -7.73 3.82 -1.76
CA PRO A 96 -7.75 2.44 -1.31
C PRO A 96 -6.36 2.02 -0.80
N SER A 97 -6.35 1.16 0.21
CA SER A 97 -5.14 0.55 0.76
C SER A 97 -5.39 -0.96 0.74
N CYS A 98 -4.60 -1.65 -0.08
CA CYS A 98 -4.79 -3.05 -0.40
C CYS A 98 -3.48 -3.82 -0.20
N GLY A 99 -3.61 -5.05 0.29
CA GLY A 99 -2.52 -6.00 0.32
C GLY A 99 -1.96 -6.27 -1.08
N ARG A 100 -0.71 -6.73 -1.12
CA ARG A 100 0.01 -6.99 -2.38
C ARG A 100 -0.49 -8.23 -3.13
N GLY A 101 -1.35 -9.03 -2.50
CA GLY A 101 -1.68 -10.37 -2.95
C GLY A 101 -0.57 -11.37 -2.63
N ASP A 102 -0.61 -12.53 -3.29
CA ASP A 102 0.29 -13.67 -3.01
C ASP A 102 1.06 -14.17 -4.24
N GLY A 103 0.96 -13.45 -5.37
CA GLY A 103 1.58 -13.83 -6.65
C GLY A 103 0.70 -14.71 -7.53
N ASN A 104 -0.26 -15.45 -6.95
CA ASN A 104 -1.32 -16.11 -7.71
C ASN A 104 -2.48 -15.15 -7.96
N PHE A 105 -2.71 -14.24 -7.02
CA PHE A 105 -3.68 -13.17 -7.11
C PHE A 105 -3.00 -11.82 -6.90
N LEU A 106 -3.20 -10.88 -7.82
CA LEU A 106 -2.72 -9.50 -7.68
C LEU A 106 -3.88 -8.51 -7.53
N PRO A 107 -3.68 -7.43 -6.76
CA PRO A 107 -4.68 -6.39 -6.64
C PRO A 107 -4.87 -5.68 -7.98
N ILE A 108 -6.10 -5.26 -8.28
CA ILE A 108 -6.41 -4.38 -9.41
C ILE A 108 -6.74 -2.98 -8.86
N PRO A 109 -5.81 -2.02 -8.91
CA PRO A 109 -6.03 -0.68 -8.37
C PRO A 109 -7.24 0.05 -8.98
N VAL A 110 -7.45 -0.09 -10.30
CA VAL A 110 -8.56 0.59 -11.01
C VAL A 110 -9.94 0.05 -10.63
N LEU A 111 -10.03 -1.17 -10.10
CA LEU A 111 -11.29 -1.76 -9.62
C LEU A 111 -11.41 -1.74 -8.09
N SER A 112 -10.41 -1.19 -7.41
CA SER A 112 -10.39 -1.04 -5.96
C SER A 112 -10.76 0.39 -5.59
N GLY A 113 -11.34 0.58 -4.41
CA GLY A 113 -11.84 1.87 -4.00
C GLY A 113 -11.99 2.00 -2.50
N VAL A 114 -12.24 3.22 -2.03
CA VAL A 114 -12.59 3.48 -0.64
C VAL A 114 -13.85 4.31 -0.59
N LYS A 115 -14.70 4.03 0.39
CA LYS A 115 -15.83 4.88 0.74
C LYS A 115 -15.73 5.24 2.22
N ALA A 116 -15.67 6.53 2.52
CA ALA A 116 -15.91 7.01 3.87
C ALA A 116 -17.44 7.05 4.11
N LEU A 117 -17.91 6.31 5.11
CA LEU A 117 -19.29 6.33 5.56
C LEU A 117 -19.34 7.11 6.87
N PRO A 118 -20.11 8.21 6.94
CA PRO A 118 -20.36 8.90 8.19
C PRO A 118 -21.01 7.94 9.19
N LEU A 119 -20.49 7.90 10.40
CA LEU A 119 -21.04 7.16 11.52
C LEU A 119 -22.00 8.04 12.31
N THR A 120 -22.77 8.92 11.69
CA THR A 120 -23.75 9.77 12.39
C THR A 120 -25.04 9.01 12.61
#